data_AF-A0A016T9Q9-F1
#
_entry.id   AF-A0A016T9Q9-F1
#
_cell.length_a   1.000
_cell.length_b   1.000
_cell.length_c   1.000
_cell.angle_alpha   90.00
_cell.angle_beta   90.00
_cell.angle_gamma   90.00
#
_symmetry.space_group_name_H-M   'P 1'
#
loop_
_entity.id
_entity.type
_entity.pdbx_description
1 polymer ?
#
loop_
_entity_poly.entity_id
_entity_poly.type
_entity_poly.pdbx_seq_one_letter_code
_entity_poly.pdbx_strand_id
1 'polypeptide(L)'
;MLDVVVAAHIARTPSGEIIVDPRKHQIVDGYSECTLALMPNQNQIVCCDLRGGQLNTQEVEELITFATEKAMKLYPVLRKALLATIAVEEGSSC
;
A
#
# COMPACT_ATOMS: atom_id res chain seq x y z
N MET A 1 1.90 6.48 -20.95
CA MET A 1 0.90 5.90 -20.02
C MET A 1 1.21 6.50 -18.65
N LEU A 2 0.28 7.24 -18.04
CA LEU A 2 0.49 7.76 -16.69
C LEU A 2 0.49 6.58 -15.71
N ASP A 3 1.53 6.46 -14.90
CA ASP A 3 1.58 5.51 -13.78
C ASP A 3 1.30 6.26 -12.48
N VAL A 4 0.57 5.62 -11.58
CA VAL A 4 0.16 6.20 -10.31
C VAL A 4 0.71 5.30 -9.22
N VAL A 5 1.59 5.87 -8.39
CA VAL A 5 2.12 5.14 -7.24
C VAL A 5 0.96 4.81 -6.30
N VAL A 6 0.85 3.54 -5.96
CA VAL A 6 -0.09 3.05 -4.94
C VAL A 6 0.71 2.53 -3.75
N ALA A 7 0.19 2.78 -2.56
CA ALA A 7 0.85 2.37 -1.32
C ALA A 7 -0.15 1.79 -0.34
N ALA A 8 0.32 0.88 0.50
CA ALA A 8 -0.43 0.36 1.64
C ALA A 8 0.47 0.31 2.86
N HIS A 9 -0.11 0.57 4.02
CA HIS A 9 0.52 0.34 5.31
C HIS A 9 -0.16 -0.81 6.00
N ILE A 10 0.61 -1.76 6.53
CA ILE A 10 0.08 -2.88 7.29
C ILE A 10 0.85 -3.04 8.59
N ALA A 11 0.17 -3.55 9.62
CA ALA A 11 0.78 -3.98 10.86
C ALA A 11 0.42 -5.45 11.12
N ARG A 12 1.39 -6.22 11.60
CA ARG A 12 1.23 -7.60 12.04
C ARG A 12 1.42 -7.69 13.54
N THR A 13 0.46 -8.30 14.21
CA THR A 13 0.50 -8.56 15.64
C THR A 13 1.48 -9.70 15.95
N PRO A 14 1.95 -9.86 17.21
CA PRO A 14 2.74 -11.02 17.62
C PRO A 14 2.01 -12.36 17.46
N SER A 15 0.67 -12.36 17.46
CA SER A 15 -0.15 -13.53 17.18
C SER A 15 -0.26 -13.87 15.69
N GLY A 16 0.28 -13.01 14.81
CA GLY A 16 0.28 -13.20 13.36
C GLY A 16 -0.91 -12.60 12.63
N GLU A 17 -1.82 -11.91 13.33
CA GLU A 17 -2.95 -11.21 12.70
C GLU A 17 -2.44 -9.96 11.96
N ILE A 18 -3.04 -9.66 10.80
CA ILE A 18 -2.65 -8.50 9.98
C ILE A 18 -3.76 -7.45 9.98
N ILE A 19 -3.38 -6.23 10.32
CA ILE A 19 -4.22 -5.03 10.29
C ILE A 19 -3.82 -4.21 9.07
N VAL A 20 -4.80 -3.87 8.23
CA VAL A 20 -4.62 -3.03 7.03
C VAL A 20 -4.91 -1.58 7.38
N ASP A 21 -4.05 -0.67 6.90
CA ASP A 21 -4.11 0.77 7.14
C ASP A 21 -4.38 1.10 8.62
N PRO A 22 -3.53 0.59 9.54
CA PRO A 22 -3.74 0.77 10.97
C PRO A 22 -3.68 2.25 11.33
N ARG A 23 -4.61 2.68 12.17
CA ARG A 23 -4.53 3.99 12.82
C ARG A 23 -3.44 3.96 13.89
N LYS A 24 -2.88 5.12 14.22
CA LYS A 24 -1.79 5.25 15.20
C LYS A 24 -2.04 4.53 16.53
N HIS A 25 -3.28 4.48 17.03
CA HIS A 25 -3.62 3.81 18.29
C HIS A 25 -3.73 2.28 18.20
N GLN A 26 -3.75 1.71 16.98
CA GLN A 26 -3.79 0.27 16.74
C GLN A 26 -2.38 -0.33 16.66
N ILE A 27 -1.35 0.54 16.56
CA ILE A 27 0.05 0.15 16.50
C ILE A 27 0.59 0.25 17.92
N VAL A 28 0.94 -0.90 18.48
CA VAL A 28 1.47 -1.03 19.83
C VAL A 28 2.83 -1.70 19.80
N ASP A 29 3.60 -1.53 20.86
CA ASP A 29 4.95 -2.09 20.96
C ASP A 29 4.94 -3.60 20.74
N GLY A 30 5.90 -4.08 19.95
CA GLY A 30 6.04 -5.49 19.57
C GLY A 30 5.34 -5.86 18.25
N TYR A 31 4.56 -4.96 17.65
CA TYR A 31 4.00 -5.20 16.32
C TYR A 31 5.10 -5.03 15.27
N SER A 32 4.93 -5.72 14.14
CA SER A 32 5.77 -5.53 12.95
C SER A 32 4.99 -4.76 11.91
N GLU A 33 5.56 -3.69 11.37
CA GLU A 33 4.93 -2.82 10.39
C GLU A 33 5.60 -2.98 9.02
N CYS A 34 4.80 -2.87 7.96
CA CYS A 34 5.29 -2.84 6.59
C CYS A 34 4.55 -1.74 5.82
N THR A 35 5.29 -0.74 5.36
CA THR A 35 4.83 0.22 4.37
C THR A 35 5.39 -0.18 3.02
N LEU A 36 4.52 -0.37 2.03
CA LEU A 36 4.94 -0.70 0.67
C LEU A 36 4.31 0.26 -0.32
N ALA A 37 5.11 0.76 -1.25
CA ALA A 37 4.65 1.54 -2.39
C ALA A 37 5.18 0.96 -3.70
N LEU A 38 4.33 0.91 -4.72
CA LEU A 38 4.69 0.40 -6.04
C LEU A 38 4.07 1.21 -7.17
N MET A 39 4.68 1.09 -8.34
CA MET A 39 4.20 1.56 -9.64
C MET A 39 3.54 0.39 -10.39
N PRO A 40 2.19 0.32 -10.46
CA PRO A 40 1.48 -0.84 -10.99
C PRO A 40 1.77 -1.15 -12.47
N ASN A 41 1.91 -0.14 -13.34
CA ASN A 41 2.13 -0.39 -14.76
C ASN A 41 3.57 -0.86 -15.04
N GLN A 42 4.52 -0.45 -14.21
CA GLN A 42 5.92 -0.87 -14.31
C GLN A 42 6.23 -2.14 -13.51
N ASN A 43 5.27 -2.61 -12.70
CA ASN A 43 5.47 -3.70 -11.75
C ASN A 43 6.72 -3.52 -10.87
N GLN A 44 6.95 -2.28 -10.42
CA GLN A 44 8.16 -1.90 -9.70
C GLN A 44 7.80 -1.43 -8.29
N ILE A 45 8.40 -2.06 -7.27
CA ILE A 45 8.37 -1.55 -5.89
C ILE A 45 9.28 -0.33 -5.83
N VAL A 46 8.73 0.80 -5.40
CA VAL A 46 9.47 2.07 -5.25
C VAL A 46 9.85 2.36 -3.80
N CYS A 47 9.14 1.77 -2.84
CA CYS A 47 9.45 1.85 -1.42
C CYS A 47 8.98 0.59 -0.71
N CYS A 48 9.82 0.07 0.19
CA CYS A 48 9.47 -0.96 1.15
C CYS A 48 10.17 -0.59 2.46
N ASP A 49 9.39 -0.27 3.49
CA ASP A 49 9.87 0.08 4.82
C ASP A 49 9.27 -0.92 5.81
N LEU A 50 10.13 -1.67 6.48
CA LEU A 50 9.78 -2.71 7.45
C LEU A 50 10.32 -2.29 8.81
N ARG A 51 9.47 -2.28 9.83
CA ARG A 51 9.82 -1.81 11.17
C ARG A 51 9.27 -2.72 12.26
N GLY A 52 9.99 -2.81 13.38
CA GLY A 52 9.54 -3.53 14.57
C GLY A 52 9.53 -5.05 14.42
N GLY A 53 9.28 -5.72 15.54
CA GLY A 53 9.20 -7.18 15.67
C GLY A 53 10.49 -7.95 15.38
N GLN A 54 10.46 -9.26 15.67
CA GLN A 54 11.43 -10.23 15.15
C GLN A 54 10.69 -11.06 14.12
N LEU A 55 10.86 -10.70 12.84
CA LEU A 55 10.31 -11.45 11.73
C LEU A 55 11.38 -12.38 11.17
N ASN A 56 10.98 -13.62 10.86
CA ASN A 56 11.82 -14.49 10.03
C ASN A 56 11.65 -14.16 8.54
N THR A 57 12.52 -14.70 7.68
CA THR A 57 12.52 -14.42 6.23
C THR A 57 11.16 -14.71 5.58
N GLN A 58 10.52 -15.81 5.96
CA GLN A 58 9.23 -16.21 5.39
C GLN A 58 8.11 -15.22 5.79
N GLU A 59 8.09 -14.79 7.04
CA GLU A 59 7.13 -13.78 7.51
C GLU A 59 7.32 -12.43 6.81
N VAL A 60 8.57 -12.05 6.51
CA VAL A 60 8.88 -10.84 5.73
C VAL A 60 8.33 -10.95 4.31
N GLU A 61 8.54 -12.08 3.63
CA GLU A 61 8.01 -12.31 2.28
C GLU A 61 6.47 -12.29 2.26
N GLU A 62 5.83 -12.89 3.25
CA GLU A 62 4.37 -12.88 3.42
C GLU A 62 3.85 -11.45 3.64
N LEU A 63 4.50 -10.66 4.49
CA LEU A 63 4.16 -9.25 4.75
C LEU A 63 4.26 -8.40 3.48
N ILE A 64 5.38 -8.49 2.75
CA ILE A 64 5.60 -7.75 1.50
C ILE A 64 4.55 -8.13 0.46
N THR A 65 4.28 -9.43 0.30
CA THR A 65 3.28 -9.93 -0.64
C THR A 65 1.89 -9.39 -0.29
N PHE A 66 1.51 -9.48 0.99
CA PHE A 66 0.22 -8.99 1.45
C PHE A 66 0.09 -7.47 1.28
N ALA A 67 1.12 -6.68 1.62
CA ALA A 67 1.12 -5.23 1.43
C ALA A 67 0.98 -4.86 -0.06
N THR A 68 1.67 -5.59 -0.94
CA THR A 68 1.58 -5.44 -2.40
C THR A 68 0.15 -5.68 -2.89
N GLU A 69 -0.49 -6.77 -2.46
CA GLU A 69 -1.88 -7.05 -2.81
C GLU A 69 -2.84 -5.95 -2.35
N LYS A 70 -2.65 -5.40 -1.15
CA LYS A 70 -3.50 -4.31 -0.65
C LYS A 70 -3.28 -3.02 -1.43
N ALA A 71 -2.03 -2.64 -1.69
CA ALA A 71 -1.71 -1.46 -2.46
C ALA A 71 -2.30 -1.53 -3.88
N MET A 72 -2.20 -2.70 -4.54
CA MET A 72 -2.75 -2.92 -5.88
C MET A 72 -4.27 -2.78 -5.96
N LYS A 73 -5.02 -3.01 -4.86
CA LYS A 73 -6.48 -2.80 -4.85
C LYS A 73 -6.86 -1.33 -4.97
N LEU A 74 -5.97 -0.39 -4.61
CA LEU A 74 -6.21 1.04 -4.74
C LEU A 74 -6.05 1.53 -6.19
N TYR A 75 -5.26 0.84 -7.00
CA TYR A 75 -4.95 1.25 -8.37
C TYR A 75 -6.19 1.52 -9.25
N PRO A 76 -7.18 0.61 -9.38
CA PRO A 76 -8.35 0.88 -10.20
C PRO A 76 -9.20 2.03 -9.67
N VAL A 77 -9.21 2.28 -8.36
CA VAL A 77 -10.00 3.36 -7.74
C VAL A 77 -9.34 4.71 -8.04
N LEU A 78 -8.03 4.83 -7.78
CA LEU A 78 -7.27 6.04 -8.06
C LEU A 78 -7.25 6.37 -9.55
N ARG A 79 -7.07 5.37 -10.40
CA ARG A 79 -7.09 5.56 -11.85
C ARG A 79 -8.44 6.09 -12.34
N LYS A 80 -9.56 5.55 -11.84
CA LYS A 80 -10.90 6.06 -12.18
C LYS A 80 -11.11 7.49 -11.69
N ALA A 81 -10.69 7.79 -10.46
CA ALA A 81 -10.80 9.13 -9.90
C ALA A 81 -9.99 10.16 -10.72
N LEU A 82 -8.73 9.85 -11.04
CA LEU A 82 -7.88 10.70 -11.88
C LEU A 82 -8.46 10.97 -13.25
N LEU A 83 -8.93 9.92 -13.94
CA LEU A 83 -9.54 10.08 -15.27
C LEU A 83 -10.83 10.92 -15.21
N ALA A 84 -11.62 10.78 -14.16
CA ALA A 84 -12.81 11.61 -13.96
C ALA A 84 -12.44 13.09 -13.75
N THR A 85 -11.40 13.39 -12.98
CA THR A 85 -10.95 14.78 -12.76
C THR A 85 -10.44 15.42 -14.05
N ILE A 86 -9.64 14.69 -14.85
CA ILE A 86 -9.12 15.20 -16.14
C ILE A 86 -10.28 15.52 -17.10
N ALA A 87 -11.28 14.65 -17.18
CA ALA A 87 -12.45 14.86 -18.03
C ALA A 87 -13.27 16.10 -17.64
N VAL A 88 -13.31 16.45 -16.35
CA VAL A 88 -14.00 17.66 -15.85
C VAL A 88 -13.24 18.93 -16.22
N GLU A 89 -11.90 18.93 -16.12
CA GLU A 89 -11.08 20.10 -16.48
C GLU A 89 -11.15 20.40 -17.99
N GLU A 90 -11.17 19.37 -18.85
CA GLU A 90 -11.33 19.52 -20.29
C GLU A 90 -12.74 20.04 -20.67
N GLY A 91 -13.79 19.66 -19.94
CA GLY A 91 -15.16 20.11 -20.18
C GLY A 91 -15.51 21.49 -19.63
N SER A 92 -14.72 22.02 -18.69
CA SER A 92 -14.94 23.34 -18.08
C SER A 92 -14.17 24.48 -18.76
N SER A 93 -13.33 24.16 -19.75
CA SER A 93 -12.55 25.13 -20.53
C SER A 93 -13.26 25.58 -21.83
N CYS A 94 -14.56 25.29 -21.96
CA CYS A 94 -15.42 25.61 -23.10
C CYS A 94 -16.28 26.85 -22.84
#